data_AF-A0A6M3ILD5-F1
#
_entry.id   AF-A0A6M3ILD5-F1
#
_cell.length_a   1.000
_cell.length_b   1.000
_cell.length_c   1.000
_cell.angle_alpha   90.00
_cell.angle_beta   90.00
_cell.angle_gamma   90.00
#
_symmetry.space_group_name_H-M   'P 1'
#
loop_
_entity.id
_entity.type
_entity.pdbx_description
1 polymer ?
#
loop_
_entity_poly.entity_id
_entity_poly.type
_entity_poly.pdbx_seq_one_letter_code
_entity_poly.pdbx_strand_id
1 'polypeptide(L)'
;MKKIAIDKIYTADPFQGLFPVKQDVFDAIRDDMRDFGYDDSQPIIVWKSKGLVIDGHTRLKAAKELGLTEVYISEKEFQDEDEALAYAIHNQRDRRNLTDADLLRCVRIVDERKKKGEHLIGSERDEAGHYIPNNIRNNIIGSSQPPTHVTTAQIVGISPSKVQQVRKVEELATPEEKRDIDVGRKSIHRVYQDIKQQEKQPEVRQERKPSETPTFNATNDKIKWAKWTWNPVTGCKHGCKYCYARDIANRFYPEKFEPTFRPERLGAPFNTKIPRDRINEEGINKVFLVSMGDLFGEWVPQEWIDKIFDSVKRSPQWIYIALTKNPQRYLTIKEYPENLWIGASADVQRRADNALLVFRGLRERGIRNVLFLSCEPLMEAIDLKYDVYDWVIIGGRSRSSEMVEGQPDTNWLLRLSYQVKCTHGKKIFWKENVDRPQEYPA
;
A
#
# COMPACT_ATOMS: atom_id res chain seq x y z
N MET A 1 47.72 4.57 -21.38
CA MET A 1 47.83 3.22 -20.77
C MET A 1 49.30 2.92 -20.60
N LYS A 2 49.69 2.31 -19.48
CA LYS A 2 51.09 2.09 -19.11
C LYS A 2 51.26 0.66 -18.60
N LYS A 3 52.38 0.03 -18.91
CA LYS A 3 52.76 -1.27 -18.36
C LYS A 3 53.49 -1.07 -17.03
N ILE A 4 53.14 -1.82 -16.00
CA ILE A 4 53.77 -1.73 -14.67
C ILE A 4 54.01 -3.13 -14.11
N ALA A 5 55.06 -3.28 -13.31
CA ALA A 5 55.31 -4.49 -12.55
C ALA A 5 54.20 -4.73 -11.51
N ILE A 6 53.74 -5.97 -11.40
CA ILE A 6 52.58 -6.34 -10.56
C ILE A 6 52.82 -6.04 -9.07
N ASP A 7 54.07 -6.13 -8.62
CA ASP A 7 54.50 -5.85 -7.23
C ASP A 7 54.36 -4.37 -6.83
N LYS A 8 54.23 -3.46 -7.80
CA LYS A 8 54.06 -2.01 -7.55
C LYS A 8 52.61 -1.61 -7.28
N ILE A 9 51.66 -2.54 -7.34
CA ILE A 9 50.24 -2.28 -7.11
C ILE A 9 49.67 -3.30 -6.13
N TYR A 10 48.71 -2.88 -5.30
CA TYR A 10 48.07 -3.75 -4.31
C TYR A 10 46.56 -3.57 -4.26
N THR A 11 45.88 -4.54 -3.66
CA THR A 11 44.43 -4.53 -3.42
C THR A 11 44.16 -4.33 -1.94
N ALA A 12 43.13 -3.57 -1.59
CA ALA A 12 42.69 -3.36 -0.22
C ALA A 12 41.18 -3.13 -0.16
N ASP A 13 40.59 -3.35 1.00
CA ASP A 13 39.21 -2.93 1.26
C ASP A 13 39.08 -1.40 1.28
N PRO A 14 37.94 -0.85 0.84
CA PRO A 14 36.73 -1.55 0.41
C PRO A 14 36.75 -2.02 -1.06
N PHE A 15 37.72 -1.61 -1.88
CA PHE A 15 37.73 -1.85 -3.34
C PHE A 15 37.83 -3.33 -3.70
N GLN A 16 38.63 -4.10 -2.95
CA GLN A 16 38.76 -5.54 -3.14
C GLN A 16 37.44 -6.28 -2.83
N GLY A 17 36.75 -5.89 -1.75
CA GLY A 17 35.47 -6.49 -1.34
C GLY A 17 34.24 -5.95 -2.07
N LEU A 18 34.37 -4.85 -2.82
CA LEU A 18 33.25 -4.17 -3.49
C LEU A 18 32.60 -5.06 -4.57
N PHE A 19 33.44 -5.71 -5.39
CA PHE A 19 33.02 -6.61 -6.46
C PHE A 19 33.77 -7.94 -6.36
N PRO A 20 33.22 -8.93 -5.64
CA PRO A 20 33.87 -10.22 -5.45
C PRO A 20 34.18 -10.92 -6.77
N VAL A 21 35.35 -11.55 -6.84
CA VAL A 21 35.75 -12.33 -8.01
C VAL A 21 34.89 -13.58 -8.12
N LYS A 22 34.06 -13.65 -9.16
CA LYS A 22 33.30 -14.86 -9.50
C LYS A 22 34.21 -15.86 -10.20
N GLN A 23 34.11 -17.13 -9.82
CA GLN A 23 35.05 -18.16 -10.28
C GLN A 23 34.94 -18.43 -11.79
N ASP A 24 33.72 -18.47 -12.31
CA ASP A 24 33.42 -18.62 -13.74
C ASP A 24 34.02 -17.48 -14.59
N VAL A 25 33.83 -16.23 -14.16
CA VAL A 25 34.39 -15.04 -14.84
C VAL A 25 35.92 -15.04 -14.73
N PHE A 26 36.45 -15.45 -13.58
CA PHE A 26 37.88 -15.60 -13.38
C PHE A 26 38.48 -16.64 -14.31
N ASP A 27 37.89 -17.83 -14.40
CA ASP A 27 38.36 -18.92 -15.24
C ASP A 27 38.34 -18.50 -16.72
N ALA A 28 37.25 -17.84 -17.16
CA ALA A 28 37.14 -17.32 -18.52
C ALA A 28 38.24 -16.28 -18.84
N ILE A 29 38.46 -15.29 -17.95
CA ILE A 29 39.50 -14.27 -18.13
C ILE A 29 40.91 -14.89 -18.08
N ARG A 30 41.14 -15.87 -17.20
CA ARG A 30 42.42 -16.57 -17.09
C ARG A 30 42.71 -17.37 -18.36
N ASP A 31 41.75 -18.13 -18.85
CA ASP A 31 41.92 -18.98 -20.02
C ASP A 31 42.14 -18.12 -21.28
N ASP A 32 41.36 -17.04 -21.45
CA ASP A 32 41.57 -16.06 -22.53
C ASP A 32 42.96 -15.41 -22.44
N MET A 33 43.37 -14.98 -21.23
CA MET A 33 44.69 -14.37 -21.00
C MET A 33 45.85 -15.36 -21.23
N ARG A 34 45.64 -16.66 -20.98
CA ARG A 34 46.63 -17.71 -21.28
C ARG A 34 46.76 -17.93 -22.78
N ASP A 35 45.64 -17.96 -23.49
CA ASP A 35 45.59 -18.36 -24.89
C ASP A 35 45.96 -17.20 -25.83
N PHE A 36 45.64 -15.95 -25.46
CA PHE A 36 45.86 -14.75 -26.29
C PHE A 36 46.77 -13.69 -25.66
N GLY A 37 47.20 -13.87 -24.41
CA GLY A 37 47.94 -12.87 -23.66
C GLY A 37 47.03 -11.83 -22.99
N TYR A 38 47.63 -10.88 -22.26
CA TYR A 38 46.86 -9.84 -21.57
C TYR A 38 46.29 -8.83 -22.58
N ASP A 39 44.95 -8.72 -22.63
CA ASP A 39 44.23 -7.72 -23.41
C ASP A 39 44.50 -6.28 -22.90
N ASP A 40 45.30 -5.53 -23.65
CA ASP A 40 45.73 -4.17 -23.30
C ASP A 40 44.60 -3.12 -23.45
N SER A 41 43.51 -3.47 -24.16
CA SER A 41 42.30 -2.65 -24.23
C SER A 41 41.49 -2.64 -22.93
N GLN A 42 41.79 -3.59 -22.04
CA GLN A 42 41.12 -3.81 -20.76
C GLN A 42 42.07 -3.61 -19.57
N PRO A 43 42.62 -2.39 -19.36
CA PRO A 43 43.58 -2.13 -18.29
C PRO A 43 42.95 -2.20 -16.89
N ILE A 44 43.80 -2.46 -15.88
CA ILE A 44 43.47 -2.33 -14.46
C ILE A 44 43.47 -0.85 -14.08
N ILE A 45 42.45 -0.39 -13.36
CA ILE A 45 42.38 1.00 -12.90
C ILE A 45 43.07 1.12 -11.55
N VAL A 46 44.03 2.03 -11.45
CA VAL A 46 44.86 2.21 -10.24
C VAL A 46 44.81 3.66 -9.79
N TRP A 47 44.67 3.87 -8.47
CA TRP A 47 44.86 5.18 -7.85
C TRP A 47 46.34 5.52 -7.83
N LYS A 48 46.72 6.50 -8.66
CA LYS A 48 48.11 6.87 -8.96
C LYS A 48 48.95 7.17 -7.72
N SER A 49 48.49 8.05 -6.83
CA SER A 49 49.24 8.44 -5.63
C SER A 49 49.39 7.32 -4.59
N LYS A 50 48.50 6.33 -4.59
CA LYS A 50 48.50 5.24 -3.60
C LYS A 50 49.00 3.89 -4.13
N GLY A 51 49.06 3.68 -5.45
CA GLY A 51 49.30 2.36 -6.04
C GLY A 51 48.17 1.35 -5.77
N LEU A 52 46.99 1.82 -5.36
CA LEU A 52 45.86 1.01 -4.96
C LEU A 52 44.97 0.67 -6.17
N VAL A 53 44.61 -0.59 -6.32
CA VAL A 53 43.70 -1.05 -7.38
C VAL A 53 42.27 -0.64 -7.06
N ILE A 54 41.64 0.08 -7.99
CA ILE A 54 40.26 0.57 -7.87
C ILE A 54 39.28 -0.32 -8.66
N ASP A 55 39.68 -0.78 -9.84
CA ASP A 55 38.89 -1.68 -10.69
C ASP A 55 39.79 -2.64 -11.48
N GLY A 56 39.29 -3.84 -11.79
CA GLY A 56 40.05 -4.88 -12.51
C GLY A 56 40.69 -5.95 -11.63
N HIS A 57 40.21 -6.12 -10.40
CA HIS A 57 40.67 -7.14 -9.44
C HIS A 57 40.72 -8.57 -10.02
N THR A 58 39.73 -8.98 -10.81
CA THR A 58 39.72 -10.31 -11.47
C THR A 58 40.87 -10.47 -12.46
N ARG A 59 41.15 -9.45 -13.28
CA ARG A 59 42.26 -9.44 -14.24
C ARG A 59 43.61 -9.50 -13.54
N LEU A 60 43.76 -8.75 -12.45
CA LEU A 60 44.99 -8.79 -11.65
C LEU A 60 45.20 -10.17 -11.02
N LYS A 61 44.13 -10.80 -10.52
CA LYS A 61 44.20 -12.16 -9.97
C LYS A 61 44.63 -13.15 -11.05
N ALA A 62 44.04 -13.08 -12.25
CA ALA A 62 44.35 -13.98 -13.36
C ALA A 62 45.81 -13.82 -13.81
N ALA A 63 46.28 -12.57 -13.95
CA ALA A 63 47.66 -12.28 -14.30
C ALA A 63 48.66 -12.84 -13.28
N LYS A 64 48.36 -12.74 -11.99
CA LYS A 64 49.18 -13.33 -10.90
C LYS A 64 49.22 -14.85 -10.98
N GLU A 65 48.09 -15.51 -11.24
CA GLU A 65 48.01 -16.98 -11.34
C GLU A 65 48.79 -17.52 -12.55
N LEU A 66 48.81 -16.78 -13.66
CA LEU A 66 49.58 -17.12 -14.85
C LEU A 66 51.08 -16.75 -14.74
N GLY A 67 51.52 -16.18 -13.62
CA GLY A 67 52.93 -15.83 -13.39
C GLY A 67 53.41 -14.63 -14.21
N LEU A 68 52.50 -13.76 -14.68
CA LEU A 68 52.90 -12.52 -15.35
C LEU A 68 53.64 -11.61 -14.36
N THR A 69 54.70 -10.97 -14.82
CA THR A 69 55.46 -9.99 -14.02
C THR A 69 54.93 -8.57 -14.19
N GLU A 70 54.20 -8.30 -15.27
CA GLU A 70 53.73 -6.97 -15.65
C GLU A 70 52.28 -6.99 -16.15
N VAL A 71 51.53 -5.91 -15.89
CA VAL A 71 50.15 -5.71 -16.34
C VAL A 71 49.94 -4.32 -16.93
N TYR A 72 48.89 -4.16 -17.73
CA TYR A 72 48.47 -2.86 -18.27
C TYR A 72 47.56 -2.14 -17.27
N ILE A 73 47.90 -0.89 -16.95
CA ILE A 73 47.14 -0.04 -16.06
C ILE A 73 46.69 1.26 -16.72
N SER A 74 45.59 1.79 -16.18
CA SER A 74 45.16 3.18 -16.34
C SER A 74 45.21 3.86 -14.97
N GLU A 75 46.17 4.75 -14.80
CA GLU A 75 46.31 5.56 -13.59
C GLU A 75 45.22 6.65 -13.56
N LYS A 76 44.58 6.80 -12.41
CA LYS A 76 43.67 7.91 -12.10
C LYS A 76 44.04 8.51 -10.76
N GLU A 77 43.87 9.82 -10.65
CA GLU A 77 44.01 10.52 -9.38
C GLU A 77 42.61 10.74 -8.81
N PHE A 78 42.48 10.50 -7.51
CA PHE A 78 41.26 10.75 -6.75
C PHE A 78 41.64 11.64 -5.58
N GLN A 79 40.78 12.59 -5.24
CA GLN A 79 40.99 13.51 -4.11
C GLN A 79 40.97 12.75 -2.79
N ASP A 80 40.06 11.78 -2.69
CA ASP A 80 39.85 10.95 -1.53
C ASP A 80 39.32 9.57 -1.95
N GLU A 81 39.10 8.72 -0.95
CA GLU A 81 38.62 7.36 -1.17
C GLU A 81 37.16 7.31 -1.60
N ASP A 82 36.42 8.39 -1.36
CA ASP A 82 34.99 8.49 -1.63
C ASP A 82 34.75 8.77 -3.11
N GLU A 83 35.54 9.67 -3.71
CA GLU A 83 35.60 9.87 -5.15
C GLU A 83 36.04 8.58 -5.88
N ALA A 84 37.03 7.88 -5.33
CA ALA A 84 37.50 6.60 -5.88
C ALA A 84 36.40 5.51 -5.81
N LEU A 85 35.64 5.47 -4.72
CA LEU A 85 34.54 4.51 -4.54
C LEU A 85 33.38 4.81 -5.49
N ALA A 86 32.98 6.07 -5.60
CA ALA A 86 31.97 6.50 -6.56
C ALA A 86 32.39 6.13 -7.99
N TYR A 87 33.66 6.35 -8.33
CA TYR A 87 34.21 5.98 -9.63
C TYR A 87 34.14 4.47 -9.89
N ALA A 88 34.55 3.64 -8.91
CA ALA A 88 34.50 2.18 -9.04
C ALA A 88 33.07 1.67 -9.30
N ILE A 89 32.09 2.21 -8.56
CA ILE A 89 30.68 1.85 -8.70
C ILE A 89 30.13 2.29 -10.06
N HIS A 90 30.42 3.51 -10.49
CA HIS A 90 29.97 4.04 -11.78
C HIS A 90 30.54 3.23 -12.95
N ASN A 91 31.84 2.92 -12.93
CA ASN A 91 32.50 2.16 -14.00
C ASN A 91 31.92 0.74 -14.16
N GLN A 92 31.51 0.07 -13.08
CA GLN A 92 30.84 -1.24 -13.17
C GLN A 92 29.37 -1.14 -13.60
N ARG A 93 28.68 -0.07 -13.19
CA ARG A 93 27.30 0.20 -13.62
C ARG A 93 27.20 0.47 -15.13
N ASP A 94 28.07 1.32 -15.66
CA ASP A 94 28.02 1.72 -17.07
C ASP A 94 28.34 0.53 -18.01
N ARG A 95 29.06 -0.48 -17.49
CA ARG A 95 29.26 -1.79 -18.14
C ARG A 95 28.05 -2.74 -18.05
N ARG A 96 26.91 -2.27 -17.48
CA ARG A 96 25.64 -2.99 -17.24
C ARG A 96 25.75 -4.24 -16.36
N ASN A 97 26.76 -4.32 -15.50
CA ASN A 97 27.10 -5.56 -14.77
C ASN A 97 26.72 -5.57 -13.28
N LEU A 98 25.98 -4.58 -12.76
CA LEU A 98 25.57 -4.60 -11.35
C LEU A 98 24.41 -5.55 -11.12
N THR A 99 24.67 -6.65 -10.41
CA THR A 99 23.63 -7.55 -9.91
C THR A 99 22.95 -6.94 -8.68
N ASP A 100 21.78 -7.47 -8.31
CA ASP A 100 21.12 -7.08 -7.06
C ASP A 100 22.02 -7.38 -5.82
N ALA A 101 22.87 -8.40 -5.87
CA ALA A 101 23.87 -8.67 -4.84
C ALA A 101 24.95 -7.56 -4.77
N ASP A 102 25.39 -7.05 -5.92
CA ASP A 102 26.33 -5.92 -5.97
C ASP A 102 25.69 -4.64 -5.43
N LEU A 103 24.41 -4.39 -5.75
CA LEU A 103 23.67 -3.24 -5.22
C LEU A 103 23.55 -3.26 -3.69
N LEU A 104 23.29 -4.43 -3.08
CA LEU A 104 23.30 -4.59 -1.62
C LEU A 104 24.67 -4.21 -1.02
N ARG A 105 25.75 -4.74 -1.60
CA ARG A 105 27.12 -4.44 -1.16
C ARG A 105 27.46 -2.95 -1.28
N CYS A 106 27.18 -2.33 -2.43
CA CYS A 106 27.46 -0.92 -2.66
C CYS A 106 26.71 -0.02 -1.66
N VAL A 107 25.40 -0.25 -1.47
CA VAL A 107 24.61 0.54 -0.50
C VAL A 107 25.11 0.35 0.92
N ARG A 108 25.43 -0.88 1.33
CA ARG A 108 25.96 -1.18 2.68
C ARG A 108 27.28 -0.44 2.94
N ILE A 109 28.24 -0.54 2.03
CA ILE A 109 29.54 0.13 2.16
C ILE A 109 29.36 1.65 2.27
N VAL A 110 28.55 2.24 1.39
CA VAL A 110 28.28 3.70 1.42
C VAL A 110 27.62 4.13 2.74
N ASP A 111 26.68 3.34 3.27
CA ASP A 111 25.97 3.66 4.51
C ASP A 111 26.84 3.47 5.76
N GLU A 112 27.70 2.44 5.81
CA GLU A 112 28.63 2.20 6.93
C GLU A 112 29.66 3.33 7.07
N ARG A 113 30.17 3.83 5.95
CA ARG A 113 31.11 4.98 5.96
C ARG A 113 30.46 6.26 6.45
N LYS A 114 29.23 6.55 5.98
CA LYS A 114 28.46 7.69 6.49
C LYS A 114 28.20 7.59 7.99
N LYS A 115 27.98 6.38 8.53
CA LYS A 115 27.85 6.16 9.99
C LYS A 115 29.14 6.43 10.76
N LYS A 116 30.30 6.18 10.14
CA LYS A 116 31.63 6.48 10.70
C LYS A 116 32.02 7.96 10.61
N GLY A 117 31.18 8.80 10.00
CA GLY A 117 31.46 10.23 9.79
C GLY A 117 32.42 10.51 8.62
N GLU A 118 32.65 9.54 7.74
CA GLU A 118 33.46 9.69 6.52
C GLU A 118 32.60 10.35 5.41
N HIS A 119 33.13 11.42 4.78
CA HIS A 119 32.36 12.39 3.98
C HIS A 119 32.25 12.04 2.48
N LEU A 120 31.19 11.33 2.09
CA LEU A 120 31.08 10.79 0.73
C LEU A 120 30.64 11.74 -0.42
N ILE A 121 29.90 12.85 -0.21
CA ILE A 121 29.68 13.93 -1.21
C ILE A 121 29.28 15.22 -0.48
N GLY A 122 29.97 16.35 -0.73
CA GLY A 122 29.49 17.69 -0.39
C GLY A 122 30.50 18.75 0.08
N SER A 123 31.80 18.66 -0.22
CA SER A 123 32.76 19.73 0.12
C SER A 123 32.80 20.81 -0.96
N GLU A 124 32.22 21.98 -0.71
CA GLU A 124 32.62 23.20 -1.41
C GLU A 124 33.95 23.68 -0.84
N ARG A 125 34.82 24.15 -1.73
CA ARG A 125 36.11 24.76 -1.43
C ARG A 125 35.95 26.29 -1.51
N ASP A 126 36.70 27.03 -0.72
CA ASP A 126 36.77 28.48 -0.89
C ASP A 126 37.55 28.86 -2.17
N GLU A 127 37.55 30.15 -2.54
CA GLU A 127 38.28 30.67 -3.70
C GLU A 127 39.81 30.44 -3.62
N ALA A 128 40.32 30.05 -2.45
CA ALA A 128 41.72 29.69 -2.20
C ALA A 128 41.98 28.17 -2.15
N GLY A 129 40.96 27.33 -2.36
CA GLY A 129 41.07 25.87 -2.44
C GLY A 129 41.10 25.13 -1.10
N HIS A 130 40.86 25.81 0.02
CA HIS A 130 40.85 25.21 1.35
C HIS A 130 39.49 24.56 1.69
N TYR A 131 39.56 23.51 2.51
CA TYR A 131 38.40 22.77 3.00
C TYR A 131 37.62 23.61 4.03
N ILE A 132 36.31 23.76 3.84
CA ILE A 132 35.42 24.44 4.79
C ILE A 132 34.81 23.39 5.75
N PRO A 133 35.12 23.42 7.06
CA PRO A 133 34.55 22.52 8.05
C PRO A 133 33.03 22.67 8.20
N ASN A 134 32.33 21.54 8.35
CA ASN A 134 30.86 21.44 8.42
C ASN A 134 30.21 22.29 9.54
N ASN A 135 30.94 22.50 10.62
CA ASN A 135 30.59 23.32 11.78
C ASN A 135 30.52 24.83 11.47
N ILE A 136 31.21 25.32 10.44
CA ILE A 136 31.14 26.72 10.00
C ILE A 136 29.91 26.94 9.08
N ARG A 137 29.52 25.90 8.32
CA ARG A 137 28.42 25.94 7.35
C ARG A 137 27.05 26.14 7.99
N ASN A 138 26.80 25.51 9.14
CA ASN A 138 25.54 25.60 9.88
C ASN A 138 25.22 27.02 10.40
N ASN A 139 26.22 27.90 10.49
CA ASN A 139 26.03 29.28 10.96
C ASN A 139 25.78 30.30 9.84
N ILE A 140 26.00 29.95 8.56
CA ILE A 140 25.99 30.93 7.45
C ILE A 140 24.78 30.76 6.53
N ILE A 141 24.31 29.53 6.27
CA ILE A 141 23.21 29.28 5.32
C ILE A 141 22.28 28.23 5.92
N GLY A 142 21.10 28.65 6.38
CA GLY A 142 20.07 27.78 6.96
C GLY A 142 19.46 26.79 5.96
N SER A 143 20.24 25.80 5.52
CA SER A 143 19.82 24.79 4.57
C SER A 143 19.73 23.41 5.23
N SER A 144 18.54 22.81 5.14
CA SER A 144 18.25 21.46 5.61
C SER A 144 19.04 20.46 4.76
N GLN A 145 19.92 19.65 5.35
CA GLN A 145 20.64 18.63 4.59
C GLN A 145 19.67 17.62 3.94
N PRO A 146 19.94 17.19 2.69
CA PRO A 146 19.11 16.20 2.01
C PRO A 146 19.11 14.87 2.78
N PRO A 147 17.99 14.12 2.79
CA PRO A 147 17.91 12.82 3.46
C PRO A 147 18.99 11.84 3.00
N THR A 148 19.50 11.00 3.92
CA THR A 148 20.65 10.11 3.67
C THR A 148 20.48 9.15 2.50
N HIS A 149 19.26 8.71 2.21
CA HIS A 149 18.97 7.82 1.10
C HIS A 149 19.09 8.51 -0.26
N VAL A 150 18.88 9.83 -0.34
CA VAL A 150 19.05 10.63 -1.57
C VAL A 150 20.53 10.77 -1.89
N THR A 151 21.36 11.04 -0.88
CA THR A 151 22.82 11.14 -1.08
C THR A 151 23.43 9.77 -1.38
N THR A 152 22.95 8.67 -0.77
CA THR A 152 23.39 7.31 -1.12
C THR A 152 22.96 6.92 -2.54
N ALA A 153 21.78 7.35 -2.97
CA ALA A 153 21.28 7.11 -4.33
C ALA A 153 22.16 7.77 -5.41
N GLN A 154 22.65 9.00 -5.15
CA GLN A 154 23.56 9.69 -6.06
C GLN A 154 24.90 8.97 -6.21
N ILE A 155 25.49 8.49 -5.10
CA ILE A 155 26.78 7.79 -5.11
C ILE A 155 26.68 6.44 -5.82
N VAL A 156 25.68 5.64 -5.45
CA VAL A 156 25.46 4.32 -6.04
C VAL A 156 24.88 4.43 -7.45
N GLY A 157 24.29 5.57 -7.78
CA GLY A 157 23.76 5.86 -9.10
C GLY A 157 22.45 5.13 -9.40
N ILE A 158 21.58 5.00 -8.38
CA ILE A 158 20.25 4.36 -8.43
C ILE A 158 19.18 5.32 -7.91
N SER A 159 17.89 4.95 -7.97
CA SER A 159 16.83 5.81 -7.45
C SER A 159 16.80 5.83 -5.90
N PRO A 160 16.41 6.95 -5.26
CA PRO A 160 16.23 7.02 -3.81
C PRO A 160 15.26 5.96 -3.25
N SER A 161 14.23 5.61 -4.03
CA SER A 161 13.29 4.52 -3.70
C SER A 161 13.97 3.15 -3.72
N LYS A 162 14.87 2.88 -4.68
CA LYS A 162 15.62 1.62 -4.72
C LYS A 162 16.57 1.52 -3.52
N VAL A 163 17.22 2.60 -3.09
CA VAL A 163 18.02 2.62 -1.83
C VAL A 163 17.16 2.24 -0.62
N GLN A 164 15.95 2.79 -0.51
CA GLN A 164 15.03 2.44 0.57
C GLN A 164 14.61 0.96 0.53
N GLN A 165 14.38 0.39 -0.66
CA GLN A 165 14.10 -1.05 -0.80
C GLN A 165 15.28 -1.90 -0.37
N VAL A 166 16.50 -1.56 -0.81
CA VAL A 166 17.74 -2.25 -0.46
C VAL A 166 17.94 -2.25 1.05
N ARG A 167 17.80 -1.08 1.70
CA ARG A 167 17.92 -0.96 3.17
C ARG A 167 16.89 -1.82 3.90
N LYS A 168 15.63 -1.82 3.45
CA LYS A 168 14.55 -2.61 4.06
C LYS A 168 14.82 -4.11 3.94
N VAL A 169 15.30 -4.56 2.79
CA VAL A 169 15.71 -5.96 2.56
C VAL A 169 16.93 -6.32 3.42
N GLU A 170 17.92 -5.43 3.51
CA GLU A 170 19.10 -5.66 4.35
C GLU A 170 18.72 -5.78 5.84
N GLU A 171 17.74 -5.01 6.29
CA GLU A 171 17.27 -5.02 7.68
C GLU A 171 16.41 -6.25 8.01
N LEU A 172 15.48 -6.64 7.11
CA LEU A 172 14.40 -7.57 7.45
C LEU A 172 14.42 -8.91 6.71
N ALA A 173 15.20 -9.06 5.64
CA ALA A 173 15.25 -10.34 4.92
C ALA A 173 15.94 -11.42 5.76
N THR A 174 15.40 -12.64 5.67
CA THR A 174 15.99 -13.82 6.31
C THR A 174 17.37 -14.16 5.71
N PRO A 175 18.24 -14.89 6.44
CA PRO A 175 19.52 -15.33 5.89
C PRO A 175 19.39 -16.15 4.60
N GLU A 176 18.29 -16.89 4.45
CA GLU A 176 18.00 -17.63 3.22
C GLU A 176 17.64 -16.71 2.04
N GLU A 177 16.79 -15.71 2.27
CA GLU A 177 16.44 -14.74 1.22
C GLU A 177 17.63 -13.88 0.78
N LYS A 178 18.51 -13.51 1.71
CA LYS A 178 19.78 -12.83 1.37
C LYS A 178 20.67 -13.72 0.51
N ARG A 179 20.81 -15.01 0.86
CA ARG A 179 21.54 -15.98 0.03
C ARG A 179 20.93 -16.13 -1.35
N ASP A 180 19.60 -16.20 -1.46
CA ASP A 180 18.90 -16.27 -2.74
C ASP A 180 19.14 -15.04 -3.62
N ILE A 181 19.28 -13.84 -3.03
CA ILE A 181 19.67 -12.64 -3.76
C ILE A 181 21.14 -12.74 -4.21
N ASP A 182 22.04 -13.20 -3.34
CA ASP A 182 23.47 -13.35 -3.65
C ASP A 182 23.72 -14.29 -4.84
N VAL A 183 22.98 -15.40 -4.93
CA VAL A 183 23.09 -16.36 -6.04
C VAL A 183 22.18 -16.02 -7.23
N GLY A 184 21.48 -14.88 -7.19
CA GLY A 184 20.62 -14.41 -8.28
C GLY A 184 19.30 -15.18 -8.46
N ARG A 185 18.87 -16.00 -7.49
CA ARG A 185 17.58 -16.70 -7.51
C ARG A 185 16.40 -15.76 -7.26
N LYS A 186 16.60 -14.72 -6.45
CA LYS A 186 15.59 -13.69 -6.15
C LYS A 186 16.13 -12.29 -6.40
N SER A 187 15.26 -11.39 -6.83
CA SER A 187 15.58 -9.96 -6.90
C SER A 187 15.29 -9.27 -5.56
N ILE A 188 15.99 -8.17 -5.28
CA ILE A 188 15.71 -7.28 -4.14
C ILE A 188 14.25 -6.83 -4.17
N HIS A 189 13.71 -6.55 -5.36
CA HIS A 189 12.32 -6.14 -5.49
C HIS A 189 11.36 -7.24 -5.03
N ARG A 190 11.63 -8.50 -5.40
CA ARG A 190 10.78 -9.62 -5.01
C ARG A 190 10.76 -9.80 -3.49
N VAL A 191 11.94 -9.85 -2.86
CA VAL A 191 12.06 -9.99 -1.41
C VAL A 191 11.43 -8.79 -0.69
N TYR A 192 11.60 -7.57 -1.20
CA TYR A 192 10.95 -6.38 -0.67
C TYR A 192 9.41 -6.49 -0.69
N GLN A 193 8.82 -7.01 -1.77
CA GLN A 193 7.37 -7.23 -1.83
C GLN A 193 6.91 -8.31 -0.85
N ASP A 194 7.68 -9.39 -0.71
CA ASP A 194 7.37 -10.47 0.22
C ASP A 194 7.40 -9.96 1.68
N ILE A 195 8.42 -9.15 2.07
CA ILE A 195 8.48 -8.45 3.36
C ILE A 195 7.25 -7.53 3.54
N LYS A 196 6.91 -6.73 2.53
CA LYS A 196 5.74 -5.83 2.59
C LYS A 196 4.41 -6.59 2.70
N GLN A 197 4.33 -7.79 2.14
CA GLN A 197 3.16 -8.67 2.28
C GLN A 197 3.10 -9.30 3.67
N GLN A 198 4.25 -9.66 4.24
CA GLN A 198 4.36 -10.16 5.62
C GLN A 198 4.05 -9.05 6.64
N GLU A 199 4.51 -7.81 6.46
CA GLU A 199 4.09 -6.63 7.26
C GLU A 199 2.59 -6.33 7.10
N LYS A 200 2.00 -6.69 5.95
CA LYS A 200 0.55 -6.62 5.72
C LYS A 200 -0.21 -7.81 6.29
N GLN A 201 0.44 -8.88 6.74
CA GLN A 201 -0.18 -9.82 7.67
C GLN A 201 -0.19 -9.14 9.05
N PRO A 202 -1.34 -9.08 9.74
CA PRO A 202 -1.41 -8.32 10.97
C PRO A 202 -0.58 -9.06 12.03
N GLU A 203 0.57 -8.52 12.40
CA GLU A 203 0.94 -8.54 13.82
C GLU A 203 -0.30 -8.08 14.58
N VAL A 204 -0.64 -8.83 15.63
CA VAL A 204 -1.68 -8.47 16.59
C VAL A 204 -1.39 -7.04 17.04
N ARG A 205 -2.09 -6.08 16.45
CA ARG A 205 -2.14 -4.71 16.96
C ARG A 205 -2.62 -4.88 18.39
N GLN A 206 -1.74 -4.64 19.35
CA GLN A 206 -2.15 -4.44 20.74
C GLN A 206 -3.37 -3.51 20.69
N GLU A 207 -4.48 -3.98 21.25
CA GLU A 207 -5.74 -3.27 21.27
C GLU A 207 -5.46 -1.83 21.71
N ARG A 208 -5.70 -0.86 20.82
CA ARG A 208 -5.86 0.51 21.30
C ARG A 208 -7.02 0.42 22.28
N LYS A 209 -6.74 0.68 23.57
CA LYS A 209 -7.80 0.83 24.58
C LYS A 209 -8.94 1.61 23.95
N PRO A 210 -10.20 1.14 24.04
CA PRO A 210 -11.34 1.88 23.51
C PRO A 210 -11.23 3.33 23.97
N SER A 211 -11.24 4.27 23.03
CA SER A 211 -11.30 5.70 23.36
C SER A 211 -12.39 5.88 24.40
N GLU A 212 -12.06 6.47 25.56
CA GLU A 212 -13.03 6.73 26.63
C GLU A 212 -14.26 7.50 26.11
N THR A 213 -14.08 8.25 25.01
CA THR A 213 -15.14 8.86 24.21
C THR A 213 -15.22 8.22 22.82
N PRO A 214 -16.18 7.31 22.55
CA PRO A 214 -16.37 6.74 21.22
C PRO A 214 -16.79 7.84 20.23
N THR A 215 -16.31 7.82 18.98
CA THR A 215 -16.79 8.68 17.88
C THR A 215 -17.15 7.85 16.65
N PHE A 216 -17.83 8.42 15.66
CA PHE A 216 -18.06 7.76 14.38
C PHE A 216 -16.75 7.51 13.64
N ASN A 217 -16.72 6.49 12.80
CA ASN A 217 -15.58 6.28 11.89
C ASN A 217 -15.87 6.99 10.57
N ALA A 218 -14.90 7.74 10.05
CA ALA A 218 -15.01 8.31 8.70
C ALA A 218 -15.04 7.20 7.62
N THR A 219 -15.88 7.37 6.60
CA THR A 219 -15.92 6.45 5.45
C THR A 219 -14.77 6.71 4.47
N ASN A 220 -14.51 5.72 3.61
CA ASN A 220 -13.63 5.83 2.45
C ASN A 220 -14.46 5.86 1.15
N ASP A 221 -13.79 5.81 0.01
CA ASP A 221 -14.42 5.88 -1.32
C ASP A 221 -15.45 4.76 -1.60
N LYS A 222 -15.47 3.68 -0.81
CA LYS A 222 -16.42 2.56 -1.01
C LYS A 222 -17.82 2.83 -0.47
N ILE A 223 -17.99 3.83 0.39
CA ILE A 223 -19.27 4.17 1.05
C ILE A 223 -19.52 5.68 0.90
N LYS A 224 -19.58 6.19 -0.35
CA LYS A 224 -19.74 7.64 -0.61
C LYS A 224 -21.11 8.22 -0.30
N TRP A 225 -22.12 7.37 -0.07
CA TRP A 225 -23.47 7.80 0.27
C TRP A 225 -23.66 8.14 1.76
N ALA A 226 -22.67 7.86 2.60
CA ALA A 226 -22.62 8.29 4.00
C ALA A 226 -21.20 8.71 4.36
N LYS A 227 -21.01 9.85 5.03
CA LYS A 227 -19.66 10.29 5.42
C LYS A 227 -19.09 9.54 6.62
N TRP A 228 -19.97 8.94 7.41
CA TRP A 228 -19.64 8.28 8.66
C TRP A 228 -20.19 6.86 8.71
N THR A 229 -19.56 6.00 9.49
CA THR A 229 -20.13 4.72 9.92
C THR A 229 -20.23 4.65 11.43
N TRP A 230 -21.27 3.97 11.89
CA TRP A 230 -21.49 3.70 13.31
C TRP A 230 -21.92 2.25 13.49
N ASN A 231 -21.11 1.48 14.23
CA ASN A 231 -21.31 0.04 14.43
C ASN A 231 -21.52 -0.27 15.93
N PRO A 232 -22.70 0.06 16.52
CA PRO A 232 -23.08 -0.40 17.85
C PRO A 232 -23.44 -1.90 17.88
N VAL A 233 -23.57 -2.52 16.71
CA VAL A 233 -23.62 -3.98 16.51
C VAL A 233 -22.62 -4.32 15.40
N THR A 234 -21.94 -5.46 15.55
CA THR A 234 -21.10 -6.09 14.51
C THR A 234 -21.50 -7.55 14.33
N GLY A 235 -21.21 -8.13 13.17
CA GLY A 235 -21.50 -9.55 12.88
C GLY A 235 -22.90 -9.79 12.31
N CYS A 236 -23.04 -10.90 11.58
CA CYS A 236 -24.33 -11.36 11.03
C CYS A 236 -24.27 -12.86 10.66
N LYS A 237 -25.43 -13.54 10.63
CA LYS A 237 -25.50 -15.00 10.35
C LYS A 237 -25.91 -15.35 8.91
N HIS A 238 -25.87 -14.40 7.97
CA HIS A 238 -26.33 -14.61 6.58
C HIS A 238 -25.49 -15.55 5.71
N GLY A 239 -24.23 -15.83 6.09
CA GLY A 239 -23.36 -16.72 5.30
C GLY A 239 -22.95 -16.20 3.91
N CYS A 240 -23.03 -14.90 3.62
CA CYS A 240 -22.68 -14.38 2.28
C CYS A 240 -21.20 -14.59 1.94
N LYS A 241 -20.94 -15.24 0.79
CA LYS A 241 -19.58 -15.47 0.26
C LYS A 241 -18.83 -14.19 -0.11
N TYR A 242 -19.54 -13.15 -0.53
CA TYR A 242 -18.97 -11.85 -0.94
C TYR A 242 -18.74 -10.87 0.23
N CYS A 243 -18.79 -11.32 1.48
CA CYS A 243 -18.89 -10.43 2.64
C CYS A 243 -17.55 -9.85 3.09
N TYR A 244 -17.23 -8.63 2.63
CA TYR A 244 -16.03 -7.92 3.10
C TYR A 244 -15.98 -7.71 4.63
N ALA A 245 -17.15 -7.49 5.26
CA ALA A 245 -17.23 -7.27 6.70
C ALA A 245 -16.82 -8.53 7.50
N ARG A 246 -17.13 -9.72 6.99
CA ARG A 246 -16.70 -11.00 7.58
C ARG A 246 -15.18 -11.15 7.53
N ASP A 247 -14.56 -10.82 6.40
CA ASP A 247 -13.11 -10.88 6.25
C ASP A 247 -12.38 -9.94 7.22
N ILE A 248 -12.88 -8.71 7.35
CA ILE A 248 -12.36 -7.73 8.31
C ILE A 248 -12.57 -8.24 9.74
N ALA A 249 -13.76 -8.75 10.05
CA ALA A 249 -14.10 -9.22 11.37
C ALA A 249 -13.22 -10.41 11.81
N ASN A 250 -13.10 -11.43 10.97
CA ASN A 250 -12.22 -12.58 11.21
C ASN A 250 -10.76 -12.20 11.44
N ARG A 251 -10.32 -11.07 10.89
CA ARG A 251 -8.95 -10.58 10.99
C ARG A 251 -8.70 -9.73 12.24
N PHE A 252 -9.68 -8.94 12.67
CA PHE A 252 -9.45 -7.87 13.65
C PHE A 252 -10.30 -7.96 14.92
N TYR A 253 -11.29 -8.86 14.97
CA TYR A 253 -12.24 -8.95 16.07
C TYR A 253 -12.12 -10.31 16.78
N PRO A 254 -11.97 -10.35 18.11
CA PRO A 254 -11.83 -11.60 18.86
C PRO A 254 -13.06 -12.51 18.73
N GLU A 255 -14.26 -11.94 18.70
CA GLU A 255 -15.54 -12.63 18.45
C GLU A 255 -15.73 -13.03 16.97
N LYS A 256 -14.77 -12.71 16.10
CA LYS A 256 -14.87 -12.90 14.65
C LYS A 256 -16.12 -12.20 14.13
N PHE A 257 -16.95 -12.90 13.35
CA PHE A 257 -18.17 -12.34 12.77
C PHE A 257 -19.45 -12.74 13.52
N GLU A 258 -19.34 -13.20 14.76
CA GLU A 258 -20.50 -13.47 15.60
C GLU A 258 -21.23 -12.15 15.97
N PRO A 259 -22.58 -12.13 15.91
CA PRO A 259 -23.36 -10.97 16.29
C PRO A 259 -23.05 -10.51 17.72
N THR A 260 -22.54 -9.29 17.84
CA THR A 260 -22.07 -8.74 19.13
C THR A 260 -22.53 -7.30 19.29
N PHE A 261 -23.10 -7.00 20.46
CA PHE A 261 -23.49 -5.65 20.86
C PHE A 261 -22.30 -4.91 21.46
N ARG A 262 -22.18 -3.63 21.09
CA ARG A 262 -21.10 -2.74 21.51
C ARG A 262 -21.70 -1.53 22.25
N PRO A 263 -22.14 -1.71 23.51
CA PRO A 263 -22.77 -0.63 24.27
C PRO A 263 -21.85 0.59 24.42
N GLU A 264 -20.53 0.37 24.48
CA GLU A 264 -19.52 1.42 24.53
C GLU A 264 -19.52 2.31 23.28
N ARG A 265 -20.15 1.90 22.18
CA ARG A 265 -20.29 2.72 20.95
C ARG A 265 -21.53 3.60 20.97
N LEU A 266 -22.46 3.45 21.92
CA LEU A 266 -23.72 4.20 21.96
C LEU A 266 -23.55 5.72 22.11
N GLY A 267 -22.40 6.15 22.66
CA GLY A 267 -22.04 7.56 22.82
C GLY A 267 -21.54 8.25 21.55
N ALA A 268 -21.20 7.49 20.50
CA ALA A 268 -20.59 8.04 19.29
C ALA A 268 -21.36 9.17 18.59
N PRO A 269 -22.71 9.12 18.51
CA PRO A 269 -23.51 10.23 18.00
C PRO A 269 -23.29 11.59 18.65
N PHE A 270 -23.07 11.58 19.97
CA PHE A 270 -22.97 12.80 20.78
C PHE A 270 -21.54 13.36 20.81
N ASN A 271 -20.55 12.47 20.66
CA ASN A 271 -19.14 12.83 20.68
C ASN A 271 -18.59 13.23 19.30
N THR A 272 -19.30 12.88 18.22
CA THR A 272 -18.92 13.26 16.86
C THR A 272 -19.47 14.65 16.55
N LYS A 273 -18.62 15.52 15.99
CA LYS A 273 -19.01 16.86 15.57
C LYS A 273 -18.95 16.98 14.05
N ILE A 274 -19.95 17.64 13.47
CA ILE A 274 -19.89 18.07 12.06
C ILE A 274 -18.87 19.20 11.96
N PRO A 275 -17.81 19.08 11.14
CA PRO A 275 -16.83 20.15 10.95
C PRO A 275 -17.51 21.39 10.33
N ARG A 276 -17.32 22.55 10.95
CA ARG A 276 -18.01 23.81 10.55
C ARG A 276 -17.64 24.25 9.13
N ASP A 277 -16.39 24.03 8.75
CA ASP A 277 -15.82 24.32 7.43
C ASP A 277 -16.35 23.40 6.31
N ARG A 278 -17.00 22.29 6.67
CA ARG A 278 -17.51 21.28 5.73
C ARG A 278 -19.02 21.10 5.80
N ILE A 279 -19.74 22.01 6.45
CA ILE A 279 -21.19 21.89 6.67
C ILE A 279 -21.99 21.81 5.36
N ASN A 280 -21.46 22.39 4.28
CA ASN A 280 -22.08 22.37 2.95
C ASN A 280 -21.70 21.12 2.11
N GLU A 281 -20.83 20.24 2.62
CA GLU A 281 -20.48 19.00 1.90
C GLU A 281 -21.68 18.05 1.91
N GLU A 282 -22.05 17.57 0.73
CA GLU A 282 -23.20 16.68 0.60
C GLU A 282 -22.99 15.40 1.40
N GLY A 283 -23.96 15.07 2.26
CA GLY A 283 -23.92 13.86 3.07
C GLY A 283 -22.96 13.93 4.26
N ILE A 284 -22.39 15.09 4.60
CA ILE A 284 -21.55 15.27 5.80
C ILE A 284 -22.25 14.85 7.09
N ASN A 285 -23.59 14.94 7.15
CA ASN A 285 -24.41 14.53 8.27
C ASN A 285 -25.02 13.12 8.14
N LYS A 286 -24.65 12.34 7.11
CA LYS A 286 -25.17 10.99 6.86
C LYS A 286 -24.26 9.93 7.50
N VAL A 287 -24.86 8.98 8.21
CA VAL A 287 -24.19 7.94 8.98
C VAL A 287 -24.71 6.57 8.57
N PHE A 288 -23.86 5.69 8.05
CA PHE A 288 -24.23 4.31 7.78
C PHE A 288 -24.25 3.51 9.10
N LEU A 289 -25.46 3.11 9.50
CA LEU A 289 -25.72 2.34 10.72
C LEU A 289 -25.46 0.86 10.46
N VAL A 290 -24.51 0.29 11.21
CA VAL A 290 -24.14 -1.14 11.19
C VAL A 290 -23.62 -1.60 9.82
N SER A 291 -22.60 -0.90 9.32
CA SER A 291 -21.79 -1.31 8.14
C SER A 291 -21.07 -2.66 8.28
N MET A 292 -20.84 -3.11 9.53
CA MET A 292 -20.07 -4.32 9.86
C MET A 292 -20.96 -5.49 10.33
N GLY A 293 -22.26 -5.48 10.02
CA GLY A 293 -23.19 -6.51 10.44
C GLY A 293 -24.58 -6.36 9.83
N ASP A 294 -25.59 -6.89 10.51
CA ASP A 294 -27.00 -6.65 10.17
C ASP A 294 -27.79 -6.46 11.48
N LEU A 295 -28.24 -5.23 11.73
CA LEU A 295 -28.96 -4.84 12.95
C LEU A 295 -30.34 -5.51 13.07
N PHE A 296 -30.94 -5.91 11.95
CA PHE A 296 -32.33 -6.36 11.90
C PHE A 296 -32.43 -7.87 11.65
N GLY A 297 -31.34 -8.62 11.84
CA GLY A 297 -31.39 -10.07 11.83
C GLY A 297 -32.16 -10.65 13.01
N GLU A 298 -32.75 -11.83 12.81
CA GLU A 298 -33.55 -12.54 13.82
C GLU A 298 -32.75 -12.84 15.10
N TRP A 299 -31.42 -12.95 14.98
CA TRP A 299 -30.49 -13.16 16.09
C TRP A 299 -30.19 -11.90 16.90
N VAL A 300 -30.70 -10.72 16.50
CA VAL A 300 -30.48 -9.46 17.23
C VAL A 300 -31.63 -9.23 18.22
N PRO A 301 -31.35 -9.22 19.54
CA PRO A 301 -32.36 -8.92 20.55
C PRO A 301 -33.03 -7.54 20.33
N GLN A 302 -34.32 -7.46 20.62
CA GLN A 302 -35.09 -6.21 20.46
C GLN A 302 -34.51 -5.07 21.31
N GLU A 303 -34.04 -5.39 22.52
CA GLU A 303 -33.41 -4.41 23.42
C GLU A 303 -32.18 -3.70 22.84
N TRP A 304 -31.45 -4.33 21.90
CA TRP A 304 -30.31 -3.69 21.25
C TRP A 304 -30.79 -2.64 20.25
N ILE A 305 -31.82 -2.98 19.48
CA ILE A 305 -32.46 -2.08 18.51
C ILE A 305 -33.03 -0.87 19.26
N ASP A 306 -33.73 -1.09 20.37
CA ASP A 306 -34.34 -0.03 21.17
C ASP A 306 -33.29 0.96 21.71
N LYS A 307 -32.20 0.46 22.30
CA LYS A 307 -31.08 1.30 22.79
C LYS A 307 -30.43 2.11 21.66
N ILE A 308 -30.28 1.52 20.48
CA ILE A 308 -29.73 2.21 19.30
C ILE A 308 -30.70 3.27 18.80
N PHE A 309 -32.00 2.96 18.74
CA PHE A 309 -33.04 3.89 18.31
C PHE A 309 -33.15 5.08 19.27
N ASP A 310 -32.99 4.87 20.57
CA ASP A 310 -32.93 5.96 21.55
C ASP A 310 -31.75 6.91 21.29
N SER A 311 -30.56 6.37 21.00
CA SER A 311 -29.41 7.19 20.59
C SER A 311 -29.66 7.93 19.27
N VAL A 312 -30.33 7.30 18.30
CA VAL A 312 -30.71 7.92 17.02
C VAL A 312 -31.68 9.09 17.24
N LYS A 313 -32.77 8.87 18.01
CA LYS A 313 -33.78 9.88 18.33
C LYS A 313 -33.18 11.10 19.03
N ARG A 314 -32.24 10.87 19.95
CA ARG A 314 -31.57 11.93 20.72
C ARG A 314 -30.49 12.70 19.95
N SER A 315 -30.19 12.31 18.70
CA SER A 315 -29.16 12.94 17.89
C SER A 315 -29.70 13.38 16.51
N PRO A 316 -30.68 14.29 16.48
CA PRO A 316 -31.41 14.69 15.27
C PRO A 316 -30.56 15.43 14.23
N GLN A 317 -29.36 15.89 14.59
CA GLN A 317 -28.42 16.52 13.65
C GLN A 317 -27.86 15.54 12.61
N TRP A 318 -27.97 14.23 12.87
CA TRP A 318 -27.49 13.16 11.99
C TRP A 318 -28.65 12.46 11.29
N ILE A 319 -28.42 12.06 10.04
CA ILE A 319 -29.28 11.15 9.30
C ILE A 319 -28.64 9.76 9.35
N TYR A 320 -29.35 8.80 9.92
CA TYR A 320 -28.88 7.41 10.00
C TYR A 320 -29.45 6.62 8.85
N ILE A 321 -28.61 5.82 8.21
CA ILE A 321 -29.02 5.00 7.08
C ILE A 321 -28.85 3.54 7.49
N ALA A 322 -29.97 2.84 7.69
CA ALA A 322 -30.01 1.44 8.04
C ALA A 322 -30.14 0.57 6.79
N LEU A 323 -29.43 -0.56 6.76
CA LEU A 323 -29.51 -1.52 5.67
C LEU A 323 -29.56 -2.95 6.23
N THR A 324 -30.50 -3.76 5.74
CA THR A 324 -30.66 -5.17 6.19
C THR A 324 -30.94 -6.13 5.05
N LYS A 325 -30.61 -7.41 5.24
CA LYS A 325 -31.12 -8.52 4.39
C LYS A 325 -32.36 -9.20 4.99
N ASN A 326 -32.84 -8.75 6.16
CA ASN A 326 -34.03 -9.27 6.85
C ASN A 326 -35.12 -8.19 6.97
N PRO A 327 -35.67 -7.67 5.86
CA PRO A 327 -36.61 -6.56 5.91
C PRO A 327 -37.88 -6.87 6.72
N GLN A 328 -38.27 -8.14 6.88
CA GLN A 328 -39.44 -8.55 7.65
C GLN A 328 -39.40 -8.03 9.10
N ARG A 329 -38.21 -7.89 9.68
CA ARG A 329 -38.02 -7.34 11.03
C ARG A 329 -38.57 -5.91 11.16
N TYR A 330 -38.65 -5.14 10.06
CA TYR A 330 -39.26 -3.81 10.07
C TYR A 330 -40.75 -3.85 10.40
N LEU A 331 -41.46 -4.94 10.12
CA LEU A 331 -42.87 -5.04 10.46
C LEU A 331 -43.10 -5.20 11.97
N THR A 332 -42.11 -5.67 12.73
CA THR A 332 -42.23 -5.85 14.19
C THR A 332 -41.92 -4.58 14.98
N ILE A 333 -41.30 -3.58 14.36
CA ILE A 333 -40.94 -2.32 14.99
C ILE A 333 -42.16 -1.41 15.02
N LYS A 334 -42.50 -0.90 16.21
CA LYS A 334 -43.68 -0.04 16.43
C LYS A 334 -43.45 1.38 15.92
N GLU A 335 -42.32 1.97 16.27
CA GLU A 335 -41.98 3.36 15.98
C GLU A 335 -40.58 3.48 15.39
N TYR A 336 -40.43 4.41 14.45
CA TYR A 336 -39.16 4.71 13.80
C TYR A 336 -38.71 6.12 14.17
N PRO A 337 -37.42 6.34 14.47
CA PRO A 337 -36.87 7.69 14.54
C PRO A 337 -37.05 8.41 13.21
N GLU A 338 -37.43 9.70 13.22
CA GLU A 338 -37.66 10.47 11.99
C GLU A 338 -36.40 10.62 11.14
N ASN A 339 -35.24 10.71 11.79
CA ASN A 339 -33.93 10.83 11.16
C ASN A 339 -33.30 9.48 10.76
N LEU A 340 -34.11 8.42 10.62
CA LEU A 340 -33.68 7.11 10.13
C LEU A 340 -34.18 6.86 8.71
N TRP A 341 -33.27 6.54 7.79
CA TRP A 341 -33.59 5.99 6.48
C TRP A 341 -33.57 4.46 6.56
N ILE A 342 -34.60 3.82 6.01
CA ILE A 342 -34.86 2.39 6.16
C ILE A 342 -34.57 1.70 4.83
N GLY A 343 -33.59 0.79 4.83
CA GLY A 343 -33.09 0.17 3.62
C GLY A 343 -33.07 -1.34 3.66
N ALA A 344 -33.25 -1.97 2.49
CA ALA A 344 -33.05 -3.39 2.31
C ALA A 344 -31.98 -3.67 1.25
N SER A 345 -31.22 -4.75 1.42
CA SER A 345 -30.28 -5.26 0.42
C SER A 345 -30.99 -6.27 -0.49
N ALA A 346 -30.83 -6.09 -1.80
CA ALA A 346 -31.29 -7.00 -2.82
C ALA A 346 -30.15 -7.33 -3.79
N ASP A 347 -29.37 -8.35 -3.45
CA ASP A 347 -28.40 -8.95 -4.36
C ASP A 347 -29.06 -9.91 -5.37
N VAL A 348 -30.33 -10.27 -5.13
CA VAL A 348 -31.17 -11.13 -5.99
C VAL A 348 -32.63 -10.64 -6.01
N GLN A 349 -33.37 -10.91 -7.08
CA GLN A 349 -34.79 -10.59 -7.31
C GLN A 349 -35.66 -11.01 -6.12
N ARG A 350 -35.49 -12.25 -5.63
CA ARG A 350 -36.29 -12.74 -4.49
C ARG A 350 -36.18 -11.82 -3.26
N ARG A 351 -34.99 -11.23 -3.03
CA ARG A 351 -34.81 -10.27 -1.92
C ARG A 351 -35.41 -8.91 -2.24
N ALA A 352 -35.38 -8.46 -3.50
CA ALA A 352 -36.10 -7.27 -3.93
C ALA A 352 -37.62 -7.42 -3.72
N ASP A 353 -38.21 -8.55 -4.11
CA ASP A 353 -39.63 -8.84 -3.94
C ASP A 353 -40.03 -8.86 -2.45
N ASN A 354 -39.21 -9.50 -1.61
CA ASN A 354 -39.43 -9.50 -0.16
C ASN A 354 -39.38 -8.08 0.42
N ALA A 355 -38.42 -7.26 0.00
CA ALA A 355 -38.31 -5.87 0.44
C ALA A 355 -39.53 -5.04 0.00
N LEU A 356 -40.02 -5.26 -1.23
CA LEU A 356 -41.20 -4.58 -1.76
C LEU A 356 -42.44 -4.82 -0.90
N LEU A 357 -42.71 -6.09 -0.57
CA LEU A 357 -43.86 -6.47 0.28
C LEU A 357 -43.79 -5.78 1.65
N VAL A 358 -42.63 -5.82 2.29
CA VAL A 358 -42.43 -5.16 3.59
C VAL A 358 -42.63 -3.65 3.47
N PHE A 359 -42.05 -3.02 2.46
CA PHE A 359 -42.06 -1.56 2.32
C PHE A 359 -43.46 -1.03 1.98
N ARG A 360 -44.27 -1.79 1.23
CA ARG A 360 -45.70 -1.50 1.07
C ARG A 360 -46.42 -1.51 2.41
N GLY A 361 -46.21 -2.54 3.22
CA GLY A 361 -46.76 -2.61 4.58
C GLY A 361 -46.33 -1.43 5.47
N LEU A 362 -45.07 -0.97 5.35
CA LEU A 362 -44.62 0.24 6.05
C LEU A 362 -45.37 1.50 5.58
N ARG A 363 -45.58 1.66 4.26
CA ARG A 363 -46.34 2.80 3.71
C ARG A 363 -47.81 2.77 4.12
N GLU A 364 -48.45 1.59 4.10
CA GLU A 364 -49.82 1.39 4.57
C GLU A 364 -49.98 1.74 6.05
N ARG A 365 -48.95 1.46 6.87
CA ARG A 365 -48.86 1.89 8.28
C ARG A 365 -48.60 3.39 8.46
N GLY A 366 -48.50 4.16 7.38
CA GLY A 366 -48.24 5.60 7.41
C GLY A 366 -46.78 5.99 7.65
N ILE A 367 -45.82 5.05 7.56
CA ILE A 367 -44.40 5.35 7.76
C ILE A 367 -43.89 6.23 6.61
N ARG A 368 -43.39 7.42 6.97
CA ARG A 368 -42.89 8.44 6.02
C ARG A 368 -41.37 8.55 5.95
N ASN A 369 -40.64 7.73 6.70
CA ASN A 369 -39.19 7.60 6.56
C ASN A 369 -38.80 7.34 5.10
N VAL A 370 -37.61 7.80 4.71
CA VAL A 370 -37.03 7.46 3.40
C VAL A 370 -36.86 5.95 3.33
N LEU A 371 -37.45 5.33 2.31
CA LEU A 371 -37.29 3.91 2.02
C LEU A 371 -36.37 3.73 0.83
N PHE A 372 -35.37 2.85 0.94
CA PHE A 372 -34.42 2.66 -0.15
C PHE A 372 -34.05 1.20 -0.37
N LEU A 373 -33.67 0.87 -1.61
CA LEU A 373 -33.18 -0.46 -1.97
C LEU A 373 -31.73 -0.39 -2.38
N SER A 374 -30.90 -1.24 -1.79
CA SER A 374 -29.50 -1.41 -2.18
C SER A 374 -29.36 -2.67 -3.02
N CYS A 375 -29.24 -2.48 -4.33
CA CYS A 375 -29.03 -3.53 -5.32
C CYS A 375 -27.54 -3.82 -5.46
N GLU A 376 -26.92 -4.34 -4.38
CA GLU A 376 -25.50 -4.71 -4.38
C GLU A 376 -25.13 -5.88 -3.44
N PRO A 377 -24.14 -6.71 -3.82
CA PRO A 377 -23.69 -6.86 -5.21
C PRO A 377 -24.83 -7.41 -6.06
N LEU A 378 -25.00 -6.90 -7.28
CA LEU A 378 -26.05 -7.41 -8.17
C LEU A 378 -25.63 -8.78 -8.72
N MET A 379 -26.19 -9.86 -8.17
CA MET A 379 -25.84 -11.25 -8.52
C MET A 379 -26.74 -11.83 -9.62
N GLU A 380 -27.91 -11.22 -9.85
CA GLU A 380 -28.84 -11.52 -10.95
C GLU A 380 -29.57 -10.25 -11.37
N ALA A 381 -30.27 -10.31 -12.50
CA ALA A 381 -31.13 -9.23 -12.94
C ALA A 381 -32.23 -8.94 -11.90
N ILE A 382 -32.46 -7.67 -11.60
CA ILE A 382 -33.57 -7.21 -10.75
C ILE A 382 -34.52 -6.38 -11.59
N ASP A 383 -35.76 -6.85 -11.68
CA ASP A 383 -36.92 -6.15 -12.18
C ASP A 383 -37.62 -5.47 -10.99
N LEU A 384 -37.46 -4.15 -10.87
CA LEU A 384 -37.93 -3.44 -9.70
C LEU A 384 -39.28 -2.76 -9.93
N LYS A 385 -40.21 -3.01 -9.00
CA LYS A 385 -41.46 -2.26 -8.89
C LYS A 385 -41.23 -1.08 -7.95
N TYR A 386 -41.19 0.14 -8.52
CA TYR A 386 -40.61 1.33 -7.89
C TYR A 386 -41.55 2.15 -6.99
N ASP A 387 -42.79 1.71 -6.76
CA ASP A 387 -43.85 2.50 -6.11
C ASP A 387 -43.51 2.95 -4.68
N VAL A 388 -42.69 2.18 -3.95
CA VAL A 388 -42.43 2.43 -2.52
C VAL A 388 -41.08 3.04 -2.20
N TYR A 389 -40.09 2.90 -3.09
CA TYR A 389 -38.71 3.32 -2.83
C TYR A 389 -38.51 4.78 -3.21
N ASP A 390 -37.81 5.55 -2.37
CA ASP A 390 -37.42 6.93 -2.62
C ASP A 390 -36.03 7.01 -3.27
N TRP A 391 -35.19 6.01 -2.98
CA TRP A 391 -33.80 5.97 -3.39
C TRP A 391 -33.37 4.54 -3.72
N VAL A 392 -32.53 4.38 -4.74
CA VAL A 392 -31.92 3.08 -5.10
C VAL A 392 -30.41 3.23 -5.23
N ILE A 393 -29.68 2.31 -4.61
CA ILE A 393 -28.22 2.18 -4.72
C ILE A 393 -27.93 1.01 -5.67
N ILE A 394 -27.01 1.21 -6.61
CA ILE A 394 -26.52 0.16 -7.50
C ILE A 394 -25.02 0.02 -7.30
N GLY A 395 -24.55 -1.21 -7.09
CA GLY A 395 -23.15 -1.51 -6.77
C GLY A 395 -22.67 -2.85 -7.31
N GLY A 396 -21.37 -2.89 -7.65
CA GLY A 396 -20.69 -4.10 -8.10
C GLY A 396 -20.20 -4.95 -6.94
N ARG A 397 -19.66 -6.14 -7.25
CA ARG A 397 -19.11 -7.04 -6.23
C ARG A 397 -17.71 -6.61 -5.83
N SER A 398 -17.55 -6.20 -4.57
CA SER A 398 -16.22 -6.01 -3.97
C SER A 398 -15.49 -7.33 -3.76
N ARG A 399 -14.16 -7.31 -3.83
CA ARG A 399 -13.31 -8.47 -3.46
C ARG A 399 -13.56 -8.89 -2.00
N SER A 400 -13.58 -10.20 -1.79
CA SER A 400 -13.60 -10.87 -0.48
C SER A 400 -12.60 -12.04 -0.48
N SER A 401 -12.49 -12.76 0.63
CA SER A 401 -11.68 -13.98 0.74
C SER A 401 -12.19 -15.12 -0.15
N GLU A 402 -13.50 -15.21 -0.38
CA GLU A 402 -14.12 -16.29 -1.18
C GLU A 402 -14.47 -15.88 -2.62
N MET A 403 -14.55 -14.58 -2.93
CA MET A 403 -14.94 -14.09 -4.26
C MET A 403 -14.05 -12.94 -4.74
N VAL A 404 -13.66 -12.99 -6.01
CA VAL A 404 -13.00 -11.87 -6.71
C VAL A 404 -13.96 -10.71 -6.96
N GLU A 405 -13.39 -9.52 -7.11
CA GLU A 405 -14.13 -8.34 -7.57
C GLU A 405 -14.79 -8.62 -8.94
N GLY A 406 -15.98 -8.06 -9.18
CA GLY A 406 -16.72 -8.33 -10.39
C GLY A 406 -17.78 -7.28 -10.71
N GLN A 407 -17.98 -7.05 -12.00
CA GLN A 407 -19.02 -6.18 -12.53
C GLN A 407 -20.32 -6.97 -12.73
N PRO A 408 -21.49 -6.37 -12.43
CA PRO A 408 -22.76 -6.91 -12.87
C PRO A 408 -22.87 -6.87 -14.40
N ASP A 409 -23.78 -7.67 -14.96
CA ASP A 409 -24.09 -7.59 -16.38
C ASP A 409 -24.63 -6.19 -16.73
N THR A 410 -24.08 -5.59 -17.78
CA THR A 410 -24.41 -4.24 -18.24
C THR A 410 -25.91 -4.08 -18.53
N ASN A 411 -26.58 -5.09 -19.09
CA ASN A 411 -28.01 -5.02 -19.38
C ASN A 411 -28.84 -4.96 -18.11
N TRP A 412 -28.40 -5.64 -17.03
CA TRP A 412 -29.09 -5.56 -15.74
C TRP A 412 -29.01 -4.15 -15.17
N LEU A 413 -27.83 -3.52 -15.26
CA LEU A 413 -27.61 -2.14 -14.81
C LEU A 413 -28.46 -1.14 -15.59
N LEU A 414 -28.46 -1.24 -16.93
CA LEU A 414 -29.22 -0.35 -17.80
C LEU A 414 -30.73 -0.49 -17.55
N ARG A 415 -31.24 -1.73 -17.49
CA ARG A 415 -32.65 -1.99 -17.22
C ARG A 415 -33.09 -1.44 -15.87
N LEU A 416 -32.37 -1.75 -14.80
CA LEU A 416 -32.69 -1.27 -13.46
C LEU A 416 -32.69 0.27 -13.41
N SER A 417 -31.70 0.89 -14.06
CA SER A 417 -31.57 2.35 -14.08
C SER A 417 -32.67 3.04 -14.87
N TYR A 418 -33.08 2.44 -15.99
CA TYR A 418 -34.21 2.90 -16.78
C TYR A 418 -35.49 2.89 -15.94
N GLN A 419 -35.75 1.81 -15.20
CA GLN A 419 -36.90 1.68 -14.31
C GLN A 419 -36.93 2.76 -13.21
N VAL A 420 -35.77 3.10 -12.60
CA VAL A 420 -35.71 4.25 -11.67
C VAL A 420 -36.08 5.55 -12.38
N LYS A 421 -35.42 5.83 -13.51
CA LYS A 421 -35.48 7.14 -14.19
C LYS A 421 -36.85 7.44 -14.77
N CYS A 422 -37.59 6.40 -15.17
CA CYS A 422 -38.98 6.53 -15.62
C CYS A 422 -39.97 6.86 -14.49
N THR A 423 -39.53 6.82 -13.22
CA THR A 423 -40.37 7.12 -12.06
C THR A 423 -40.06 8.52 -11.51
N HIS A 424 -41.05 9.43 -11.54
CA HIS A 424 -40.86 10.83 -11.15
C HIS A 424 -40.38 10.99 -9.70
N GLY A 425 -39.43 11.90 -9.47
CA GLY A 425 -38.94 12.27 -8.14
C GLY A 425 -37.99 11.27 -7.45
N LYS A 426 -37.71 10.12 -8.07
CA LYS A 426 -36.87 9.07 -7.48
C LYS A 426 -35.38 9.30 -7.77
N LYS A 427 -34.52 8.88 -6.84
CA LYS A 427 -33.06 9.09 -6.94
C LYS A 427 -32.33 7.76 -7.10
N ILE A 428 -31.22 7.79 -7.85
CA ILE A 428 -30.30 6.67 -8.02
C ILE A 428 -28.90 7.07 -7.54
N PHE A 429 -28.23 6.17 -6.83
CA PHE A 429 -26.82 6.30 -6.50
C PHE A 429 -26.02 5.15 -7.10
N TRP A 430 -25.04 5.49 -7.93
CA TRP A 430 -24.11 4.53 -8.51
C TRP A 430 -22.86 4.49 -7.67
N LYS A 431 -22.49 3.32 -7.15
CA LYS A 431 -21.19 3.15 -6.52
C LYS A 431 -20.09 3.19 -7.57
N GLU A 432 -18.91 3.63 -7.15
CA GLU A 432 -17.77 3.82 -8.06
C GLU A 432 -17.22 2.51 -8.62
N ASN A 433 -17.53 1.39 -7.97
CA ASN A 433 -17.13 0.06 -8.43
C ASN A 433 -18.10 -0.51 -9.48
N VAL A 434 -18.92 0.33 -10.11
CA VAL A 434 -19.78 -0.05 -11.23
C VAL A 434 -19.35 0.73 -12.47
N ASP A 435 -18.92 0.01 -13.50
CA ASP A 435 -18.59 0.62 -14.78
C ASP A 435 -19.87 1.04 -15.50
N ARG A 436 -19.89 2.28 -16.00
CA ARG A 436 -20.95 2.75 -16.89
C ARG A 436 -20.57 2.38 -18.32
N PRO A 437 -21.45 1.72 -19.09
CA PRO A 437 -21.12 1.30 -20.45
C PRO A 437 -20.69 2.48 -21.33
N GLN A 438 -19.65 2.25 -22.12
CA GLN A 438 -19.20 3.12 -23.21
C GLN A 438 -19.39 2.35 -24.50
N GLU A 439 -20.23 2.86 -25.40
CA GLU A 439 -20.52 2.25 -26.70
C GLU A 439 -19.88 3.11 -27.79
N TYR A 440 -19.14 2.47 -28.69
CA TYR A 440 -18.65 3.10 -29.92
C TYR A 440 -19.50 2.57 -31.09
N PRO A 441 -19.86 3.42 -32.07
CA PRO A 441 -20.42 2.91 -33.31
C PRO A 441 -19.42 1.95 -33.96
N ALA A 442 -19.93 0.86 -34.51
CA ALA A 442 -19.14 -0.10 -35.29
C ALA A 442 -18.64 0.53 -36.59
#